data_AF-A0A5C2LKM2-F1
#
_entry.id   AF-A0A5C2LKM2-F1
#
_cell.length_a   1.000
_cell.length_b   1.000
_cell.length_c   1.000
_cell.angle_alpha   90.00
_cell.angle_beta   90.00
_cell.angle_gamma   90.00
#
_symmetry.space_group_name_H-M   'P 1'
#
loop_
_entity.id
_entity.type
_entity.pdbx_description
1 polymer ?
#
loop_
_entity_poly.entity_id
_entity_poly.type
_entity_poly.pdbx_seq_one_letter_code
_entity_poly.pdbx_strand_id
1 'polypeptide(L)' 'MKSNTLRKDPLTYPSRRRQNSRKDLREADKQRQHKEFIAAMNEFIAKGGTLTDDEFFRVL' A
#
# COMPACT_ATOMS: atom_id res chain seq x y z
N MET A 1 -23.76 35.09 -38.82
CA MET A 1 -23.03 34.42 -37.73
C MET A 1 -24.04 33.54 -37.00
N LYS A 2 -23.89 32.21 -37.03
CA LYS A 2 -24.80 31.26 -36.35
C LYS A 2 -23.98 30.53 -35.30
N SER A 3 -24.24 30.81 -34.02
CA SER A 3 -23.61 30.14 -32.88
C SER A 3 -24.21 28.74 -32.74
N ASN A 4 -23.38 27.71 -32.91
CA ASN A 4 -23.80 26.33 -32.71
C ASN A 4 -23.40 25.89 -31.28
N THR A 5 -24.32 25.97 -30.33
CA THR A 5 -24.15 25.46 -28.97
C THR A 5 -24.39 23.95 -28.98
N LEU A 6 -23.40 23.18 -29.40
CA LEU A 6 -23.38 21.73 -29.22
C LEU A 6 -23.02 21.43 -27.76
N ARG A 7 -24.07 21.15 -26.98
CA ARG A 7 -24.04 20.66 -25.61
C ARG A 7 -23.09 19.45 -25.54
N LYS A 8 -22.02 19.57 -24.76
CA LYS A 8 -21.20 18.41 -24.40
C LYS A 8 -21.92 17.70 -23.26
N ASP A 9 -22.51 16.54 -23.54
CA ASP A 9 -22.87 15.58 -22.51
C ASP A 9 -21.58 14.92 -21.97
N PRO A 10 -21.19 15.10 -20.69
CA PRO A 10 -20.17 14.27 -20.07
C PRO A 10 -20.88 13.13 -19.33
N LEU A 11 -21.62 12.30 -20.06
CA LEU A 11 -22.19 11.06 -19.53
C LEU A 11 -21.48 9.89 -20.17
N THR A 12 -20.29 9.56 -19.63
CA THR A 12 -19.74 8.20 -19.64
C THR A 12 -18.46 8.17 -18.80
N TYR A 13 -18.63 8.15 -17.47
CA TYR A 13 -17.68 7.40 -16.66
C TYR A 13 -17.95 5.93 -16.93
N PRO A 14 -16.97 5.10 -17.34
CA PRO A 14 -17.07 3.69 -17.07
C PRO A 14 -16.91 3.53 -15.56
N SER A 15 -18.04 3.58 -14.85
CA SER A 15 -18.17 3.05 -13.50
C SER A 15 -17.92 1.54 -13.58
N ARG A 16 -16.65 1.14 -13.60
CA ARG A 16 -16.26 -0.25 -13.44
C ARG A 16 -16.13 -0.56 -11.96
N ARG A 17 -17.24 -0.41 -11.22
CA ARG A 17 -17.40 -1.18 -10.00
C ARG A 17 -17.78 -2.59 -10.41
N ARG A 18 -17.20 -3.57 -9.71
CA ARG A 18 -17.54 -5.02 -9.66
C ARG A 18 -16.54 -5.97 -10.34
N GLN A 19 -15.24 -5.92 -9.97
CA GLN A 19 -14.35 -7.11 -10.00
C GLN A 19 -13.26 -7.11 -8.88
N ASN A 20 -13.44 -6.41 -7.75
CA ASN A 20 -12.34 -6.23 -6.77
C ASN A 20 -12.31 -7.22 -5.60
N SER A 21 -13.38 -7.96 -5.32
CA SER A 21 -13.47 -8.75 -4.07
C SER A 21 -12.37 -9.82 -3.91
N ARG A 22 -11.85 -10.39 -5.01
CA ARG A 22 -10.74 -11.38 -4.96
C ARG A 22 -9.34 -10.76 -4.90
N LYS A 23 -9.18 -9.48 -5.28
CA LYS A 23 -7.92 -8.75 -5.13
C LYS A 23 -7.80 -8.22 -3.70
N ASP A 24 -8.90 -7.70 -3.15
CA ASP A 24 -8.98 -7.20 -1.77
C ASP A 24 -8.63 -8.27 -0.73
N LEU A 25 -9.06 -9.53 -0.94
CA LEU A 25 -8.69 -10.66 -0.06
C LEU A 25 -7.17 -10.93 -0.05
N ARG A 26 -6.51 -10.90 -1.22
CA ARG A 26 -5.06 -11.10 -1.31
C ARG A 26 -4.28 -9.92 -0.72
N GLU A 27 -4.84 -8.72 -0.82
CA GLU A 27 -4.24 -7.51 -0.23
C GLU A 27 -4.38 -7.53 1.30
N ALA A 28 -5.50 -8.00 1.84
CA ALA A 28 -5.68 -8.22 3.26
C ALA A 28 -4.68 -9.25 3.83
N ASP A 29 -4.46 -10.36 3.11
CA ASP A 29 -3.47 -11.37 3.50
C ASP A 29 -2.05 -10.81 3.47
N LYS A 30 -1.69 -10.03 2.44
CA LYS A 30 -0.40 -9.34 2.37
C LYS A 30 -0.21 -8.36 3.53
N GLN A 31 -1.26 -7.61 3.88
CA GLN A 31 -1.21 -6.67 5.00
C GLN A 31 -1.01 -7.40 6.33
N ARG A 32 -1.66 -8.56 6.51
CA ARG A 32 -1.48 -9.41 7.68
C ARG A 32 -0.06 -9.96 7.75
N GLN A 33 0.45 -10.53 6.67
CA GLN A 33 1.83 -11.03 6.58
C GLN A 33 2.86 -9.92 6.85
N HIS A 34 2.62 -8.72 6.34
CA HIS A 34 3.49 -7.57 6.61
C HIS A 34 3.51 -7.20 8.10
N LYS A 35 2.35 -7.18 8.76
CA LYS A 35 2.27 -6.92 10.21
C LYS A 35 2.99 -8.01 11.01
N GLU A 36 2.78 -9.27 10.66
CA GLU A 36 3.45 -10.41 11.31
C GLU A 36 4.98 -10.33 11.14
N PHE A 37 5.46 -9.98 9.95
CA PHE A 37 6.88 -9.76 9.68
C PHE A 37 7.46 -8.63 10.55
N ILE A 38 6.79 -7.47 10.60
CA ILE A 38 7.25 -6.34 11.43
C ILE A 38 7.27 -6.72 12.92
N ALA A 39 6.25 -7.44 13.40
CA ALA A 39 6.23 -7.91 14.78
C ALA A 39 7.40 -8.85 15.10
N ALA A 40 7.68 -9.81 14.21
CA ALA A 40 8.80 -10.74 14.36
C ALA A 40 10.16 -10.01 14.34
N MET A 41 10.32 -9.02 13.46
CA MET A 41 11.53 -8.18 13.41
C MET A 41 11.72 -7.37 14.69
N ASN A 42 10.65 -6.78 15.22
CA ASN A 42 10.71 -6.04 16.47
C ASN A 42 11.11 -6.95 17.64
N GLU A 43 10.56 -8.16 17.71
CA GLU A 43 10.94 -9.14 18.73
C GLU A 43 12.40 -9.58 18.58
N PHE A 44 12.86 -9.80 17.35
CA PHE A 44 14.26 -10.14 17.06
C PHE A 44 15.21 -9.04 17.54
N ILE A 45 14.92 -7.78 17.19
CA ILE A 45 15.71 -6.62 17.61
C ILE A 45 15.69 -6.45 19.13
N ALA A 46 14.53 -6.61 19.77
CA ALA A 46 14.42 -6.47 21.23
C ALA A 46 15.25 -7.50 22.00
N LYS A 47 15.44 -8.71 21.44
CA LYS A 47 16.24 -9.78 22.07
C LYS A 47 17.72 -9.71 21.70
N GLY A 48 18.03 -9.46 20.43
CA GLY A 48 19.39 -9.54 19.89
C GLY A 48 20.12 -8.20 19.79
N GLY A 49 19.41 -7.08 20.01
CA GLY A 49 19.89 -5.75 19.67
C GLY A 49 19.92 -5.52 18.16
N THR A 50 20.30 -4.32 17.76
CA THR A 50 20.61 -4.00 16.35
C THR A 50 22.12 -3.93 16.14
N LEU A 51 22.57 -4.19 14.91
CA LEU A 51 23.98 -4.03 14.54
C LEU A 51 24.50 -2.61 14.85
N THR A 52 23.61 -1.61 14.83
CA THR A 52 23.92 -0.21 15.15
C THR A 52 24.11 0.07 16.64
N ASP A 53 23.70 -0.84 17.53
CA ASP A 53 23.95 -0.74 18.98
C ASP A 53 25.36 -1.25 19.35
N ASP A 54 26.03 -1.94 18.43
CA ASP A 54 27.41 -2.38 18.60
C ASP A 54 28.37 -1.23 18.25
N GLU A 55 29.14 -0.79 19.24
CA GLU A 55 30.17 0.26 19.10
C GLU A 55 31.19 -0.06 17.99
N PHE A 56 31.39 -1.34 17.64
CA PHE A 56 32.28 -1.75 16.56
C PHE A 56 31.74 -1.41 15.16
N PHE A 57 30.42 -1.37 14.97
CA PHE A 57 29.78 -1.16 13.67
C PHE A 57 29.12 0.23 13.53
N ARG A 58 29.24 1.10 14.54
CA ARG A 58 28.77 2.50 14.44
C ARG A 58 29.60 3.25 13.40
N VAL A 59 28.94 3.69 12.33
CA VAL A 59 29.55 4.58 11.33
C VAL A 59 29.74 5.96 11.97
N LEU A 60 31.00 6.41 12.08
CA LEU A 60 31.41 7.72 12.59
C LEU A 60 31.04 8.87 11.64
#